data_AF-A0A1T4ZGF3-F1
#
_entry.id   AF-A0A1T4ZGF3-F1
#
_cell.length_a   1.000
_cell.length_b   1.000
_cell.length_c   1.000
_cell.angle_alpha   90.00
_cell.angle_beta   90.00
_cell.angle_gamma   90.00
#
_symmetry.space_group_name_H-M   'P 1'
#
loop_
_entity.id
_entity.type
_entity.pdbx_description
1 polymer ?
#
loop_
_entity_poly.entity_id
_entity_poly.type
_entity_poly.pdbx_seq_one_letter_code
_entity_poly.pdbx_strand_id
1 'polypeptide(L)' 'MKVISLSAHFDGQSIQLDEPYKFEPNTKLIITILPEQSAEYEAWLYLSKHQLNNAYSQDDEYPLDAIKIANPDYEGS' A
#
# COMPACT_ATOMS: atom_id res chain seq x y z
N MET A 1 5.48 -9.04 25.21
CA MET A 1 5.12 -10.09 24.22
C MET A 1 5.49 -9.58 22.84
N LYS A 2 6.27 -10.33 22.07
CA LYS A 2 6.66 -9.95 20.70
C LYS A 2 5.75 -10.70 19.73
N VAL A 3 4.88 -9.97 19.05
CA VAL A 3 4.10 -10.53 17.93
C VAL A 3 5.03 -10.56 16.72
N ILE A 4 5.03 -11.69 16.01
CA ILE A 4 5.70 -11.84 14.73
C ILE A 4 4.64 -12.16 13.67
N SER A 5 4.82 -11.60 12.48
CA SER A 5 4.01 -11.98 11.32
C SER A 5 4.82 -12.98 10.51
N LEU A 6 4.22 -14.12 10.20
CA LEU A 6 4.80 -15.16 9.36
C LEU A 6 3.95 -15.24 8.09
N SER A 7 4.59 -15.20 6.93
CA SER A 7 3.92 -15.43 5.65
C SER A 7 3.62 -16.91 5.47
N ALA A 8 2.45 -17.19 4.91
CA ALA A 8 1.96 -18.53 4.70
C ALA A 8 0.97 -18.56 3.54
N HIS A 9 0.88 -19.71 2.88
CA HIS A 9 -0.13 -19.97 1.86
C HIS A 9 -0.93 -21.23 2.20
N PHE A 10 -2.13 -21.33 1.64
CA PHE A 10 -2.94 -22.53 1.74
C PHE A 10 -2.69 -23.41 0.52
N ASP A 11 -2.23 -24.65 0.74
CA ASP A 11 -1.91 -25.61 -0.34
C ASP A 11 -3.14 -26.39 -0.85
N GLY A 12 -4.33 -26.09 -0.33
CA GLY A 12 -5.58 -26.82 -0.60
C GLY A 12 -5.98 -27.79 0.51
N GLN A 13 -5.07 -28.11 1.44
CA GLN A 13 -5.31 -29.02 2.56
C GLN A 13 -4.87 -28.44 3.91
N SER A 14 -3.77 -27.69 3.94
CA SER A 14 -3.15 -27.14 5.13
C SER A 14 -2.50 -25.79 4.89
N ILE A 15 -2.32 -25.04 5.98
CA ILE A 15 -1.59 -23.76 5.96
C ILE A 15 -0.10 -24.09 6.03
N GLN A 16 0.64 -23.73 4.98
CA GLN A 16 2.08 -23.90 4.88
C GLN A 16 2.77 -22.57 5.15
N LEU A 17 3.73 -22.57 6.07
CA LEU A 17 4.60 -21.39 6.23
C LEU A 17 5.54 -21.30 5.03
N ASP A 18 5.69 -20.11 4.48
CA ASP A 18 6.61 -19.85 3.37
C ASP A 18 8.07 -20.00 3.81
N GLU A 19 8.34 -19.71 5.08
CA GLU A 19 9.65 -19.83 5.71
C GLU A 19 9.59 -20.75 6.95
N PRO A 20 10.63 -21.58 7.20
CA PRO A 20 10.68 -22.42 8.39
C PRO A 20 10.65 -21.60 9.67
N TYR A 21 9.74 -21.94 10.58
CA TYR A 21 9.67 -21.34 11.90
C TYR A 21 9.55 -22.43 12.98
N LYS A 22 10.37 -22.31 14.04
CA LYS A 22 10.33 -23.26 15.15
C LYS A 22 9.21 -22.89 16.12
N PHE A 23 8.23 -23.77 16.26
CA PHE A 23 7.18 -23.66 17.27
C PHE A 23 7.52 -24.48 18.52
N GLU A 24 7.27 -23.89 19.68
CA GLU A 24 7.21 -24.64 20.93
C GLU A 24 5.79 -25.25 21.09
N PRO A 25 5.64 -26.40 21.76
CA PRO A 25 4.33 -27.01 21.99
C PRO A 25 3.35 -26.02 22.65
N ASN A 26 2.10 -26.01 22.18
CA ASN A 26 1.02 -25.11 22.66
C ASN A 26 1.27 -23.61 22.45
N THR A 27 2.14 -23.22 21.51
CA THR A 27 2.28 -21.83 21.08
C THR A 27 0.92 -21.31 20.59
N LYS A 28 0.44 -20.21 21.17
CA LYS A 28 -0.81 -19.56 20.73
C LYS A 28 -0.57 -18.80 19.43
N LEU A 29 -1.40 -19.06 18.43
CA LEU A 29 -1.32 -18.44 17.10
C LEU A 29 -2.54 -17.57 16.83
N ILE A 30 -2.34 -16.49 16.07
CA ILE A 30 -3.40 -15.67 15.48
C ILE A 30 -3.26 -15.84 13.97
N ILE A 31 -4.34 -16.24 13.30
CA ILE A 31 -4.35 -16.48 11.86
C ILE A 31 -5.13 -15.34 11.21
N THR A 32 -4.49 -14.65 10.28
CA THR A 32 -5.11 -13.60 9.47
C THR A 32 -5.25 -14.13 8.05
N ILE A 33 -6.49 -14.22 7.54
CA ILE A 33 -6.75 -14.60 6.16
C ILE A 33 -6.75 -13.33 5.31
N LEU A 34 -5.82 -13.25 4.36
CA LEU A 34 -5.78 -12.15 3.40
C LEU A 34 -6.85 -12.42 2.32
N PRO A 35 -7.74 -11.47 2.04
CA PRO A 35 -8.68 -11.61 0.93
C PRO A 35 -7.90 -11.67 -0.39
N GLU A 36 -8.47 -12.34 -1.40
CA GLU A 36 -7.98 -12.19 -2.76
C GLU A 36 -7.91 -10.71 -3.12
N GLN A 37 -6.82 -10.30 -3.77
CA GLN A 37 -6.72 -8.94 -4.26
C GLN A 37 -7.89 -8.70 -5.20
N SER A 38 -8.75 -7.75 -4.84
CA SER A 38 -9.90 -7.44 -5.66
C SER A 38 -9.44 -6.89 -7.01
N ALA A 39 -10.23 -7.11 -8.06
CA ALA A 39 -9.99 -6.48 -9.35
C ALA A 39 -9.86 -4.96 -9.24
N GLU A 40 -10.54 -4.36 -8.26
CA GLU A 40 -10.41 -2.95 -7.92
C GLU A 40 -9.01 -2.59 -7.39
N TYR A 41 -8.43 -3.39 -6.47
CA TYR A 41 -7.07 -3.14 -5.98
C TYR A 41 -6.04 -3.12 -7.11
N GLU A 42 -6.12 -4.09 -8.02
CA GLU A 42 -5.23 -4.15 -9.20
C GLU A 42 -5.44 -2.96 -10.14
N ALA A 43 -6.70 -2.56 -10.37
CA ALA A 43 -7.02 -1.38 -11.18
C ALA A 43 -6.44 -0.09 -10.58
N TRP A 44 -6.56 0.08 -9.26
CA TRP A 44 -5.97 1.21 -8.54
C TRP A 44 -4.45 1.20 -8.56
N LEU A 45 -3.84 0.02 -8.39
CA LEU A 45 -2.40 -0.13 -8.46
C LEU A 45 -1.87 0.23 -9.85
N TYR A 46 -2.55 -0.23 -10.90
CA TYR A 46 -2.21 0.10 -12.28
C TYR A 46 -2.33 1.60 -12.55
N LEU A 47 -3.47 2.20 -12.20
CA LEU A 47 -3.69 3.64 -12.36
C LEU A 47 -2.61 4.46 -11.64
N SER A 48 -2.30 4.09 -10.39
CA SER A 48 -1.31 4.78 -9.57
C SER A 48 0.09 4.71 -10.19
N LYS A 49 0.51 3.52 -10.65
CA LYS A 49 1.80 3.34 -11.34
C LYS A 49 1.88 4.16 -12.63
N HIS A 50 0.81 4.15 -13.43
CA HIS A 50 0.75 4.90 -14.68
C HIS A 50 0.87 6.40 -14.44
N GLN A 51 0.11 6.95 -13.49
CA GLN A 51 0.15 8.38 -13.19
C GLN A 51 1.46 8.81 -12.53
N LEU A 52 2.04 7.97 -11.67
CA LEU A 52 3.36 8.23 -11.11
C LEU A 52 4.40 8.34 -12.23
N ASN A 53 4.39 7.41 -13.18
CA ASN A 53 5.31 7.46 -14.32
C ASN A 53 5.10 8.72 -15.17
N ASN A 54 3.85 9.09 -15.44
CA ASN A 54 3.53 10.29 -16.22
C ASN A 54 4.03 11.58 -15.55
N ALA A 55 3.86 11.71 -14.24
CA ALA A 55 4.30 12.88 -13.47
C ALA A 55 5.82 13.12 -13.54
N TYR A 56 6.61 12.09 -13.83
CA TYR A 56 8.06 12.20 -13.97
C TYR A 56 8.55 12.02 -15.42
N SER A 57 7.64 11.83 -16.38
CA SER A 57 7.99 11.65 -17.80
C SER A 57 7.84 12.94 -18.62
N GLN A 58 7.14 13.94 -18.10
CA GLN A 58 7.02 15.26 -18.72
C GLN A 58 8.00 16.23 -18.05
N ASP A 59 8.57 17.15 -18.83
CA ASP A 59 9.18 18.35 -18.28
C ASP A 59 8.00 19.27 -17.92
N ASP A 60 7.59 19.25 -16.67
CA ASP A 60 6.42 20.01 -16.21
C ASP A 60 6.72 21.52 -16.27
N GLU A 61 6.41 22.15 -17.41
CA GLU A 61 6.50 23.61 -17.57
C GLU A 61 5.25 24.26 -16.96
N TYR A 62 5.30 24.51 -15.65
CA TYR A 62 4.26 25.28 -14.97
C TYR A 62 4.33 26.74 -15.44
N PRO A 63 3.25 27.29 -16.04
CA PRO A 63 3.25 28.66 -16.49
C PRO A 63 3.27 29.63 -15.30
N LEU A 64 3.86 30.81 -15.49
CA LEU A 64 4.01 31.81 -14.41
C LEU A 64 2.67 32.33 -13.86
N ASP A 65 1.59 32.19 -14.62
CA ASP A 65 0.22 32.52 -14.19
C ASP A 65 -0.39 31.46 -13.25
N ALA A 66 0.22 30.28 -13.11
CA ALA A 66 -0.13 29.28 -12.11
C ALA A 66 0.38 29.63 -10.69
N ILE A 67 1.24 30.67 -10.59
CA ILE A 67 1.71 31.18 -9.30
C ILE A 67 0.52 31.83 -8.58
N LYS A 68 0.07 31.18 -7.50
CA LYS A 68 -0.97 31.73 -6.64
C LYS A 68 -0.47 33.01 -5.97
N ILE A 69 -1.14 34.12 -6.24
CA ILE A 69 -0.91 35.38 -5.53
C ILE A 69 -1.60 35.28 -4.16
N ALA A 70 -0.95 35.82 -3.13
CA ALA A 70 -1.56 35.92 -1.80
C ALA A 70 -2.90 36.68 -1.91
N ASN A 71 -3.97 36.12 -1.36
CA ASN A 71 -5.27 36.79 -1.35
C ASN A 71 -5.20 37.97 -0.36
N PRO A 72 -5.26 39.23 -0.83
CA PRO A 72 -5.15 40.41 0.03
C PRO A 72 -6.32 40.52 1.02
N ASP A 73 -7.46 39.89 0.72
CA ASP A 73 -8.64 39.88 1.59
C ASP A 73 -8.51 38.87 2.76
N TYR A 74 -7.41 38.11 2.81
CA TYR A 74 -7.16 37.10 3.84
C TYR A 74 -6.44 37.66 5.09
N GLU A 75 -5.90 38.88 5.03
CA GLU A 75 -5.37 39.59 6.20
C GLU A 75 -6.44 40.49 6.81
N GLY A 76 -7.26 39.95 7.71
CA GLY A 76 -8.23 40.78 8.44
C GLY A 76 -9.25 40.01 9.26
N SER A 77 -8.81 39.30 10.31
CA SER A 77 -9.63 38.97 11.48
C SER A 77 -8.89 39.35 12.75
#